data_AF-A0A378XZ81-F1
#
_entry.id   AF-A0A378XZ81-F1
#
_cell.length_a   1.000
_cell.length_b   1.000
_cell.length_c   1.000
_cell.angle_alpha   90.00
_cell.angle_beta   90.00
_cell.angle_gamma   90.00
#
_symmetry.space_group_name_H-M   'P 1'
#
loop_
_entity.id
_entity.type
_entity.pdbx_description
1 polymer ?
#
loop_
_entity_poly.entity_id
_entity_poly.type
_entity_poly.pdbx_seq_one_letter_code
_entity_poly.pdbx_strand_id
1 'polypeptide(L)'
;MTPYSKIFERFQGKIQDYTIDEMFLNSIEDYEDYLMGFLKSGLVKFSYCKNDLSDRDEENRSFTADLTELEQEILSQLMLGEWFEKEVNNILDMRLAISSSDWKRYSESQNFKEKAVLRDKAIERADSLMMQYYLKNMSVN
;
A
#
# COMPACT_ATOMS: atom_id res chain seq x y z
N MET A 1 -12.56 10.28 14.22
CA MET A 1 -11.78 9.04 14.30
C MET A 1 -12.02 8.16 13.07
N THR A 2 -10.94 7.74 12.40
CA THR A 2 -11.02 6.87 11.20
C THR A 2 -10.34 5.52 11.45
N PRO A 3 -11.06 4.39 11.38
CA PRO A 3 -10.45 3.07 11.57
C PRO A 3 -9.55 2.68 10.40
N TYR A 4 -8.49 1.89 10.67
CA TYR A 4 -7.55 1.45 9.64
C TYR A 4 -8.21 0.55 8.58
N SER A 5 -9.22 -0.22 8.98
CA SER A 5 -10.01 -1.07 8.09
C SER A 5 -10.54 -0.34 6.85
N LYS A 6 -10.93 0.94 6.96
CA LYS A 6 -11.37 1.74 5.80
C LYS A 6 -10.27 1.96 4.75
N ILE A 7 -9.01 2.08 5.18
CA ILE A 7 -7.87 2.18 4.27
C ILE A 7 -7.56 0.79 3.69
N PHE A 8 -7.62 -0.25 4.52
CA PHE A 8 -7.39 -1.64 4.11
C PHE A 8 -8.40 -2.12 3.07
N GLU A 9 -9.69 -1.81 3.22
CA GLU A 9 -10.73 -2.13 2.23
C GLU A 9 -10.44 -1.48 0.87
N ARG A 10 -10.02 -0.22 0.86
CA ARG A 10 -9.64 0.49 -0.38
C ARG A 10 -8.41 -0.14 -1.02
N PHE A 11 -7.44 -0.56 -0.22
CA PHE A 11 -6.25 -1.24 -0.69
C PHE A 11 -6.58 -2.62 -1.27
N GLN A 12 -7.39 -3.42 -0.55
CA GLN A 12 -7.80 -4.77 -0.97
C GLN A 12 -8.53 -4.74 -2.32
N GLY A 13 -9.38 -3.75 -2.55
CA GLY A 13 -10.07 -3.57 -3.83
C GLY A 13 -9.15 -3.29 -5.03
N LYS A 14 -7.85 -3.05 -4.81
CA LYS A 14 -6.85 -2.75 -5.85
C LYS A 14 -5.92 -3.92 -6.17
N ILE A 15 -5.90 -4.95 -5.33
CA ILE A 15 -5.00 -6.11 -5.48
C ILE A 15 -5.79 -7.40 -5.70
N GLN A 16 -5.08 -8.41 -6.19
CA GLN A 16 -5.54 -9.80 -6.22
C GLN A 16 -4.41 -10.66 -5.65
N ASP A 17 -4.49 -10.97 -4.36
CA ASP A 17 -3.48 -11.74 -3.64
C ASP A 17 -4.15 -12.81 -2.77
N TYR A 18 -4.09 -14.05 -3.24
CA TYR A 18 -4.69 -15.20 -2.56
C TYR A 18 -4.13 -15.40 -1.14
N THR A 19 -2.88 -15.02 -0.89
CA THR A 19 -2.27 -15.15 0.44
C THR A 19 -2.96 -14.20 1.42
N ILE A 20 -3.20 -12.97 0.99
CA ILE A 20 -3.88 -11.96 1.80
C ILE A 20 -5.35 -12.35 2.00
N ASP A 21 -6.01 -12.85 0.96
CA ASP A 21 -7.39 -13.35 1.06
C ASP A 21 -7.49 -14.54 2.05
N GLU A 22 -6.53 -15.47 2.01
CA GLU A 22 -6.46 -16.60 2.94
C GLU A 22 -6.20 -16.12 4.39
N MET A 23 -5.30 -15.16 4.58
CA MET A 23 -5.06 -14.54 5.90
C MET A 23 -6.35 -13.91 6.44
N PHE A 24 -7.09 -13.17 5.61
CA PHE A 24 -8.37 -12.58 6.01
C PHE A 24 -9.41 -13.63 6.43
N LEU A 25 -9.50 -14.75 5.71
CA LEU A 25 -10.42 -15.84 6.03
C LEU A 25 -10.05 -16.58 7.32
N ASN A 26 -8.74 -16.67 7.63
CA ASN A 26 -8.26 -17.38 8.81
C ASN A 26 -8.30 -16.51 10.08
N SER A 27 -7.85 -15.26 9.99
CA SER A 27 -7.72 -14.35 11.12
C SER A 27 -7.68 -12.90 10.64
N ILE A 28 -8.73 -12.13 10.98
CA ILE A 28 -8.77 -10.69 10.72
C ILE A 28 -7.62 -9.99 11.45
N GLU A 29 -7.22 -10.49 12.62
CA GLU A 29 -6.15 -9.89 13.41
C GLU A 29 -4.80 -9.97 12.69
N ASP A 30 -4.44 -11.16 12.20
CA ASP A 30 -3.19 -11.40 11.46
C ASP A 30 -3.19 -10.66 10.11
N TYR A 31 -4.36 -10.59 9.45
CA TYR A 31 -4.53 -9.84 8.22
C TYR A 31 -4.25 -8.34 8.44
N GLU A 32 -4.87 -7.74 9.46
CA GLU A 32 -4.68 -6.31 9.74
C GLU A 32 -3.26 -6.00 10.20
N ASP A 33 -2.64 -6.88 11.01
CA ASP A 33 -1.25 -6.72 11.44
C ASP A 33 -0.26 -6.82 10.28
N TYR A 34 -0.53 -7.70 9.31
CA TYR A 34 0.26 -7.79 8.10
C TYR A 34 0.13 -6.52 7.25
N LEU A 35 -1.09 -6.02 7.03
CA LEU A 35 -1.32 -4.79 6.27
C LEU A 35 -0.80 -3.53 6.98
N MET A 36 -0.73 -3.57 8.32
CA MET A 36 -0.17 -2.49 9.13
C MET A 36 1.26 -2.14 8.74
N GLY A 37 2.07 -3.13 8.32
CA GLY A 37 3.42 -2.90 7.85
C GLY A 37 3.45 -1.95 6.64
N PHE A 38 2.59 -2.19 5.65
CA PHE A 38 2.49 -1.33 4.47
C PHE A 38 1.90 0.04 4.81
N LEU A 39 0.90 0.08 5.71
CA LEU A 39 0.33 1.35 6.15
C LEU A 39 1.38 2.21 6.84
N LYS A 40 2.13 1.66 7.81
CA LYS A 40 3.19 2.38 8.53
C LYS A 40 4.26 2.94 7.58
N SER A 41 4.67 2.18 6.57
CA SER A 41 5.57 2.66 5.52
C SER A 41 4.95 3.79 4.67
N GLY A 42 3.68 3.66 4.30
CA GLY A 42 2.95 4.68 3.55
C GLY A 42 2.73 5.99 4.32
N LEU A 43 2.47 5.92 5.63
CA LEU A 43 2.24 7.12 6.46
C LEU A 43 3.43 8.09 6.43
N VAL A 44 4.65 7.56 6.46
CA VAL A 44 5.88 8.38 6.41
C VAL A 44 6.03 9.12 5.08
N LYS A 45 5.43 8.59 4.00
CA LYS A 45 5.52 9.15 2.65
C LYS A 45 4.47 10.23 2.38
N PHE A 46 3.44 10.36 3.22
CA PHE A 46 2.39 11.37 3.03
C PHE A 46 2.81 12.75 3.58
N SER A 47 3.58 13.49 2.78
CA SER A 47 4.29 14.72 3.18
C SER A 47 3.42 15.97 3.39
N TYR A 48 2.22 16.04 2.83
CA TYR A 48 1.36 17.24 2.88
C TYR A 48 0.13 17.10 3.77
N CYS A 49 -0.01 16.01 4.53
CA CYS A 49 -1.22 15.78 5.32
C CYS A 49 -1.37 16.87 6.42
N LYS A 50 -2.56 17.49 6.51
CA LYS A 50 -2.86 18.47 7.57
C LYS A 50 -3.09 17.79 8.92
N ASN A 51 -3.59 16.57 8.90
CA ASN A 51 -3.83 15.78 10.10
C ASN A 51 -2.52 15.15 10.57
N ASP A 52 -2.32 15.10 11.89
CA ASP A 52 -1.20 14.37 12.47
C ASP A 52 -1.48 12.87 12.36
N LEU A 53 -0.81 12.20 11.42
CA LEU A 53 -0.94 10.77 11.18
C LEU A 53 -0.17 9.91 12.21
N SER A 54 0.62 10.54 13.08
CA SER A 54 1.29 9.88 14.21
C SER A 54 0.37 9.76 15.43
N ASP A 55 -0.66 10.62 15.53
CA ASP A 55 -1.69 10.54 16.56
C ASP A 55 -2.71 9.46 16.21
N ARG A 56 -2.53 8.30 16.84
CA ARG A 56 -3.29 7.11 16.52
C ARG A 56 -3.43 6.18 17.72
N ASP A 57 -4.54 5.47 17.74
CA ASP A 57 -4.88 4.50 18.75
C ASP A 57 -4.61 3.10 18.21
N GLU A 58 -3.48 2.52 18.62
CA GLU A 58 -3.06 1.18 18.21
C GLU A 58 -3.92 0.08 18.89
N GLU A 59 -4.54 0.37 20.05
CA GLU A 59 -5.46 -0.58 20.72
C GLU A 59 -6.79 -0.67 19.95
N ASN A 60 -7.35 0.48 19.58
CA ASN A 60 -8.60 0.55 18.80
C ASN A 60 -8.38 0.52 17.28
N ARG A 61 -7.13 0.34 16.82
CA ARG A 61 -6.73 0.26 15.40
C ARG A 61 -7.32 1.39 14.55
N SER A 62 -7.10 2.63 14.98
CA SER A 62 -7.66 3.81 14.32
C SER A 62 -6.79 5.05 14.40
N PHE A 63 -7.00 5.97 13.47
CA PHE A 63 -6.51 7.33 13.55
C PHE A 63 -7.42 8.15 14.45
N THR A 64 -6.84 8.94 15.36
CA THR A 64 -7.60 9.87 16.22
C THR A 64 -8.37 10.89 15.35
N ALA A 65 -7.74 11.35 14.26
CA ALA A 65 -8.32 12.28 13.29
C ALA A 65 -9.40 11.65 12.40
N ASP A 66 -10.28 12.49 11.84
CA ASP A 66 -11.22 12.14 10.78
C ASP A 66 -10.57 12.37 9.40
N LEU A 67 -10.05 11.29 8.82
CA LEU A 67 -9.46 11.32 7.50
C LEU A 67 -10.56 11.37 6.44
N THR A 68 -10.43 12.33 5.55
CA THR A 68 -11.27 12.47 4.36
C THR A 68 -11.07 11.29 3.41
N GLU A 69 -12.04 11.07 2.53
CA GLU A 69 -11.98 10.05 1.48
C GLU A 69 -10.73 10.19 0.60
N LEU A 70 -10.27 11.42 0.36
CA LEU A 70 -9.04 11.68 -0.41
C LEU A 70 -7.78 11.26 0.36
N GLU A 71 -7.72 11.53 1.66
CA GLU A 71 -6.60 11.09 2.50
C GLU A 71 -6.55 9.56 2.62
N GLN A 72 -7.71 8.92 2.80
CA GLN A 72 -7.81 7.46 2.82
C GLN A 72 -7.36 6.85 1.47
N GLU A 73 -7.76 7.44 0.34
CA GLU A 73 -7.34 6.96 -0.98
C GLU A 73 -5.83 7.16 -1.21
N ILE A 74 -5.25 8.30 -0.82
CA ILE A 74 -3.79 8.52 -0.86
C ILE A 74 -3.05 7.43 -0.10
N LEU A 75 -3.45 7.16 1.15
CA LEU A 75 -2.83 6.13 1.97
C LEU A 75 -2.94 4.74 1.32
N SER A 76 -4.10 4.41 0.74
CA SER A 76 -4.27 3.13 0.05
C SER A 76 -3.38 2.97 -1.19
N GLN A 77 -3.10 4.06 -1.92
CA GLN A 77 -2.19 4.04 -3.07
C GLN A 77 -0.72 3.93 -2.64
N LEU A 78 -0.35 4.59 -1.54
CA LEU A 78 0.99 4.43 -0.95
C LEU A 78 1.20 3.00 -0.48
N MET A 79 0.22 2.40 0.22
CA MET A 79 0.25 0.98 0.58
C MET A 79 0.40 0.06 -0.64
N LEU A 80 -0.29 0.35 -1.74
CA LEU A 80 -0.17 -0.39 -2.99
C LEU A 80 1.26 -0.36 -3.54
N GLY A 81 1.92 0.79 -3.50
CA GLY A 81 3.33 0.93 -3.84
C GLY A 81 4.24 0.03 -2.99
N GLU A 82 4.04 0.02 -1.67
CA GLU A 82 4.82 -0.83 -0.76
C GLU A 82 4.59 -2.33 -1.00
N TRP A 83 3.34 -2.72 -1.26
CA TRP A 83 3.03 -4.12 -1.55
C TRP A 83 3.69 -4.57 -2.86
N PHE A 84 3.62 -3.76 -3.92
CA PHE A 84 4.33 -4.09 -5.16
C PHE A 84 5.84 -4.12 -4.97
N GLU A 85 6.41 -3.25 -4.15
CA GLU A 85 7.84 -3.29 -3.82
C GLU A 85 8.24 -4.62 -3.16
N LYS A 86 7.47 -5.10 -2.18
CA LYS A 86 7.65 -6.45 -1.62
C LYS A 86 7.57 -7.52 -2.71
N GLU A 87 6.58 -7.46 -3.58
CA GLU A 87 6.37 -8.46 -4.64
C GLU A 87 7.48 -8.48 -5.69
N VAL A 88 8.05 -7.31 -6.00
CA VAL A 88 9.22 -7.16 -6.86
C VAL A 88 10.45 -7.81 -6.19
N ASN A 89 10.66 -7.54 -4.90
CA ASN A 89 11.77 -8.11 -4.13
C ASN A 89 11.67 -9.63 -4.00
N ASN A 90 10.48 -10.18 -3.76
CA ASN A 90 10.25 -11.63 -3.72
C ASN A 90 10.68 -12.33 -5.01
N ILE A 91 10.41 -11.73 -6.18
CA ILE A 91 10.82 -12.29 -7.48
C ILE A 91 12.34 -12.23 -7.67
N LEU A 92 12.99 -11.17 -7.18
CA LEU A 92 14.46 -11.05 -7.22
C LEU A 92 15.12 -12.15 -6.40
N ASP A 93 14.63 -12.39 -5.18
CA ASP A 93 15.14 -13.45 -4.30
C ASP A 93 14.93 -14.83 -4.92
N MET A 94 13.75 -15.09 -5.50
CA MET A 94 13.48 -16.33 -6.23
C MET A 94 14.42 -16.54 -7.42
N ARG A 95 14.71 -15.48 -8.19
CA ARG A 95 15.66 -15.53 -9.31
C ARG A 95 17.07 -15.86 -8.87
N LEU A 96 17.52 -15.32 -7.73
CA LEU A 96 18.84 -15.62 -7.17
C LEU A 96 18.93 -17.08 -6.70
N ALA A 97 17.84 -17.63 -6.16
CA ALA A 97 17.76 -19.02 -5.71
C ALA A 97 17.74 -20.05 -6.86
N ILE A 98 17.17 -19.71 -8.03
CA ILE A 98 17.02 -20.62 -9.17
C ILE A 98 18.16 -20.44 -10.19
N SER A 99 19.22 -21.22 -10.03
CA SER A 99 20.44 -21.11 -10.85
C SER A 99 20.42 -21.85 -12.22
N SER A 100 19.35 -22.55 -12.63
CA SER A 100 19.49 -23.51 -13.76
C SER A 100 18.28 -23.80 -14.68
N SER A 101 17.23 -22.97 -14.73
CA SER A 101 16.08 -23.19 -15.64
C SER A 101 15.80 -21.99 -16.54
N ASP A 102 16.10 -22.10 -17.84
CA ASP A 102 15.96 -20.99 -18.80
C ASP A 102 14.51 -20.61 -19.13
N TRP A 103 13.57 -21.55 -19.05
CA TRP A 103 12.15 -21.28 -19.34
C TRP A 103 11.43 -20.54 -18.21
N LYS A 104 11.76 -20.83 -16.94
CA LYS A 104 11.22 -20.09 -15.78
C LYS A 104 11.72 -18.65 -15.75
N ARG A 105 12.96 -18.41 -16.18
CA ARG A 105 13.58 -17.07 -16.20
C ARG A 105 12.86 -16.08 -17.11
N TYR A 106 12.35 -16.52 -18.27
CA TYR A 106 11.69 -15.63 -19.22
C TYR A 106 10.32 -15.16 -18.70
N SER A 107 9.47 -16.07 -18.22
CA SER A 107 8.16 -15.73 -17.66
C SER A 107 8.28 -14.92 -16.35
N GLU A 108 9.21 -15.30 -15.46
CA GLU A 108 9.50 -14.53 -14.25
C GLU A 108 10.01 -13.12 -14.57
N SER A 109 10.84 -12.95 -15.62
CA SER A 109 11.32 -11.63 -16.02
C SER A 109 10.23 -10.73 -16.61
N GLN A 110 9.24 -11.30 -17.28
CA GLN A 110 8.12 -10.51 -17.80
C GLN A 110 7.22 -10.05 -16.65
N ASN A 111 6.83 -10.98 -15.76
CA ASN A 111 6.04 -10.68 -14.57
C ASN A 111 6.72 -9.65 -13.64
N PHE A 112 8.03 -9.76 -13.48
CA PHE A 112 8.84 -8.81 -12.72
C PHE A 112 8.72 -7.38 -13.28
N LYS A 113 8.93 -7.21 -14.59
CA LYS A 113 8.86 -5.89 -15.24
C LYS A 113 7.46 -5.29 -15.13
N GLU A 114 6.42 -6.11 -15.29
CA GLU A 114 5.05 -5.66 -15.14
C GLU A 114 4.75 -5.20 -13.71
N LYS A 115 5.15 -5.96 -12.70
CA LYS A 115 4.99 -5.57 -11.28
C LYS A 115 5.76 -4.28 -10.95
N ALA A 116 6.99 -4.13 -11.45
CA ALA A 116 7.76 -2.89 -11.25
C ALA A 116 7.08 -1.68 -11.91
N VAL A 117 6.51 -1.83 -13.11
CA VAL A 117 5.73 -0.76 -13.75
C VAL A 117 4.45 -0.43 -12.97
N LEU A 118 3.77 -1.44 -12.43
CA LEU A 118 2.57 -1.22 -11.61
C LEU A 118 2.90 -0.52 -10.29
N ARG A 119 4.03 -0.85 -9.66
CA ARG A 119 4.57 -0.13 -8.50
C ARG A 119 4.75 1.35 -8.82
N ASP A 120 5.47 1.65 -9.91
CA ASP A 120 5.80 3.02 -10.27
C ASP A 120 4.52 3.83 -10.55
N LYS A 121 3.54 3.21 -11.22
CA LYS A 121 2.19 3.81 -11.42
C LYS A 121 1.44 4.07 -10.12
N ALA A 122 1.53 3.18 -9.13
CA ALA A 122 0.90 3.37 -7.83
C ALA A 122 1.50 4.58 -7.10
N ILE A 123 2.83 4.73 -7.14
CA ILE A 123 3.55 5.87 -6.57
C ILE A 123 3.18 7.16 -7.30
N GLU A 124 3.24 7.18 -8.64
CA GLU A 124 2.83 8.33 -9.45
C GLU A 124 1.38 8.76 -9.16
N ARG A 125 0.48 7.79 -8.96
CA ARG A 125 -0.92 8.05 -8.61
C ARG A 125 -1.04 8.68 -7.23
N ALA A 126 -0.30 8.16 -6.25
CA ALA A 126 -0.25 8.72 -4.90
C ALA A 126 0.26 10.17 -4.94
N ASP A 127 1.34 10.45 -5.66
CA ASP A 127 1.90 11.78 -5.82
C ASP A 127 0.90 12.76 -6.45
N SER A 128 0.21 12.32 -7.50
CA SER A 128 -0.85 13.11 -8.13
C SER A 128 -1.98 13.46 -7.15
N LEU A 129 -2.42 12.50 -6.34
CA LEU A 129 -3.47 12.73 -5.34
C LEU A 129 -2.99 13.63 -4.19
N MET A 130 -1.75 13.46 -3.73
CA MET A 130 -1.13 14.34 -2.72
C MET A 130 -1.04 15.78 -3.22
N MET A 131 -0.68 15.99 -4.49
CA MET A 131 -0.67 17.33 -5.09
C MET A 131 -2.08 17.92 -5.16
N GLN A 132 -3.09 17.13 -5.55
CA GLN A 132 -4.49 17.59 -5.54
C GLN A 132 -4.96 17.96 -4.13
N TYR A 133 -4.61 17.14 -3.13
CA TYR A 133 -4.89 17.41 -1.73
C TYR A 133 -4.25 18.73 -1.28
N TYR A 134 -2.97 18.94 -1.61
CA TYR A 134 -2.25 20.17 -1.29
C TYR A 134 -2.89 21.41 -1.93
N LEU A 135 -3.20 21.36 -3.24
CA LEU A 135 -3.85 22.46 -3.96
C LEU A 135 -5.22 22.81 -3.36
N LYS A 136 -6.08 21.80 -3.11
CA LYS A 136 -7.40 21.99 -2.50
C LYS A 136 -7.31 22.65 -1.13
N ASN A 137 -6.25 22.33 -0.39
CA ASN A 137 -6.03 22.85 0.95
C ASN A 137 -5.41 24.25 1.00
N MET A 138 -4.76 24.68 -0.08
CA MET A 138 -4.27 26.06 -0.26
C MET A 138 -5.36 27.01 -0.74
N SER A 139 -6.27 26.55 -1.61
CA SER A 139 -7.36 27.38 -2.15
C SER A 139 -8.46 27.73 -1.14
N VAL A 140 -8.37 27.21 0.09
CA VAL A 140 -9.33 27.42 1.18
C VAL A 140 -8.80 28.45 2.20
N ASN A 141 -7.69 29.13 1.90
CA ASN A 141 -7.19 30.29 2.66
C ASN A 141 -7.53 31.61 1.97
#